data_AF-U5S0R0-F1
#
_entry.id   AF-U5S0R0-F1
#
_cell.length_a   1.000
_cell.length_b   1.000
_cell.length_c   1.000
_cell.angle_alpha   90.00
_cell.angle_beta   90.00
_cell.angle_gamma   90.00
#
_symmetry.space_group_name_H-M   'P 1'
#
loop_
_entity.id
_entity.type
_entity.pdbx_description
1 polymer ?
#
loop_
_entity_poly.entity_id
_entity_poly.type
_entity_poly.pdbx_seq_one_letter_code
_entity_poly.pdbx_strand_id
1 'polypeptide(L)'
;GWAISPIFGENIVDGQPKPEKLPIPDPEQMSIHIKDVAYYLRADEVGIGKMPEYGYYSDKMNPPMMGIIGGMVPRGTPLQDVPFTEKMPYVIVVAVEQH
;
A
#
# COMPACT_ATOMS: atom_id res chain seq x y z
N GLY A 1 -8.63 -21.80 13.33
CA GLY A 1 -8.97 -20.73 12.39
C GLY A 1 -9.52 -19.56 13.16
N TRP A 2 -8.70 -18.55 13.41
CA TRP A 2 -9.11 -17.26 13.96
C TRP A 2 -8.09 -16.22 13.47
N ALA A 3 -8.42 -15.55 12.37
CA ALA A 3 -7.74 -14.34 11.96
C ALA A 3 -8.80 -13.23 11.92
N ILE A 4 -9.13 -12.72 13.11
CA ILE A 4 -9.90 -11.47 13.30
C ILE A 4 -8.93 -10.34 13.62
N SER A 5 -7.80 -10.30 12.92
CA SER A 5 -6.92 -9.13 12.98
C SER A 5 -7.61 -8.00 12.22
N PRO A 6 -7.55 -6.75 12.70
CA PRO A 6 -8.02 -5.61 11.91
C PRO A 6 -7.37 -5.68 10.53
N ILE A 7 -8.16 -5.56 9.45
CA ILE A 7 -7.69 -5.49 8.06
C ILE A 7 -7.41 -4.03 7.62
N PHE A 8 -7.34 -3.12 8.59
CA PHE A 8 -7.14 -1.69 8.41
C PHE A 8 -5.90 -1.20 9.18
N GLY A 9 -5.12 -0.31 8.59
CA GLY A 9 -3.94 0.32 9.20
C GLY A 9 -2.69 0.26 8.32
N GLU A 10 -1.75 1.20 8.53
CA GLU A 10 -0.47 1.26 7.78
C GLU A 10 0.25 -0.09 7.82
N ASN A 11 0.28 -0.77 8.97
CA ASN A 11 0.95 -2.07 9.18
C ASN A 11 0.42 -3.26 8.35
N ILE A 12 -0.65 -3.06 7.57
CA ILE A 12 -1.27 -4.11 6.73
C ILE A 12 -0.98 -3.84 5.26
N VAL A 13 -0.86 -2.57 4.90
CA VAL A 13 -0.45 -2.12 3.55
C VAL A 13 1.06 -1.93 3.44
N ASP A 14 1.75 -1.89 4.58
CA ASP A 14 3.20 -1.79 4.72
C ASP A 14 3.75 -2.94 5.56
N GLY A 15 5.05 -3.23 5.43
CA GLY A 15 5.72 -4.32 6.12
C GLY A 15 7.23 -4.28 5.96
N GLN A 16 7.93 -4.98 6.85
CA GLN A 16 9.39 -5.03 6.82
C GLN A 16 9.88 -5.90 5.64
N PRO A 17 10.69 -5.36 4.71
CA PRO A 17 11.27 -6.15 3.65
C PRO A 17 12.12 -7.30 4.20
N LYS A 18 12.06 -8.47 3.58
CA LYS A 18 12.89 -9.61 3.96
C LYS A 18 14.39 -9.26 3.79
N PRO A 19 15.25 -9.49 4.82
CA PRO A 19 16.69 -9.19 4.71
C PRO A 19 17.37 -9.97 3.58
N GLU A 20 17.07 -11.27 3.49
CA GLU A 20 17.57 -12.16 2.45
C GLU A 20 16.62 -12.20 1.27
N LYS A 21 16.93 -11.40 0.25
CA LYS A 21 16.18 -11.34 -1.00
C LYS A 21 16.45 -12.60 -1.83
N LEU A 22 15.39 -13.14 -2.43
CA LEU A 22 15.53 -14.15 -3.47
C LEU A 22 16.15 -13.51 -4.73
N PRO A 23 16.70 -14.32 -5.66
CA PRO A 23 17.16 -13.83 -6.95
C PRO A 23 16.05 -13.01 -7.63
N ILE A 24 16.34 -11.74 -7.91
CA ILE A 24 15.39 -10.82 -8.55
C ILE A 24 15.46 -11.10 -10.06
N PRO A 25 14.34 -11.45 -10.72
CA PRO A 25 14.32 -11.67 -12.16
C PRO A 25 14.52 -10.35 -12.93
N ASP A 26 14.71 -10.42 -14.24
CA ASP A 26 14.77 -9.23 -15.07
C ASP A 26 13.44 -8.44 -15.00
N PRO A 27 13.46 -7.12 -15.29
CA PRO A 27 12.28 -6.28 -15.16
C PRO A 27 11.07 -6.74 -16.00
N GLU A 28 11.30 -7.34 -17.17
CA GLU A 28 10.21 -7.83 -18.01
C GLU A 28 9.53 -9.04 -17.35
N GLN A 29 10.30 -10.04 -16.93
CA GLN A 29 9.77 -11.19 -16.20
C GLN A 29 9.13 -10.80 -14.87
N MET A 30 9.71 -9.86 -14.14
CA MET A 30 9.12 -9.31 -12.91
C MET A 30 7.75 -8.69 -13.19
N SER A 31 7.61 -7.92 -14.28
CA SER A 31 6.35 -7.30 -14.65
C SER A 31 5.26 -8.31 -15.01
N ILE A 32 5.64 -9.41 -15.65
CA ILE A 32 4.74 -10.52 -15.98
C ILE A 32 4.25 -11.18 -14.69
N HIS A 33 5.16 -11.55 -13.79
CA HIS A 33 4.80 -12.19 -12.52
C HIS A 33 3.88 -11.30 -11.64
N ILE A 34 4.13 -9.99 -11.58
CA ILE A 34 3.28 -9.06 -10.84
C ILE A 34 1.87 -9.02 -11.44
N LYS A 35 1.74 -8.96 -12.77
CA LYS A 35 0.44 -8.96 -13.45
C LYS A 35 -0.28 -10.29 -13.26
N ASP A 36 0.43 -11.42 -13.39
CA ASP A 36 -0.13 -12.75 -13.19
C ASP A 36 -0.72 -12.91 -11.79
N VAL A 37 -0.01 -12.42 -10.76
CA VAL A 37 -0.51 -12.42 -9.37
C VAL A 37 -1.76 -11.56 -9.24
N ALA A 38 -1.79 -10.37 -9.83
CA ALA A 38 -2.94 -9.49 -9.74
C ALA A 38 -4.17 -10.06 -10.47
N TYR A 39 -4.01 -10.65 -11.67
CA TYR A 39 -5.10 -11.33 -12.37
C TYR A 39 -5.56 -12.59 -11.64
N TYR A 40 -4.64 -13.34 -11.03
CA TYR A 40 -5.00 -14.46 -10.15
C TYR A 40 -5.87 -14.01 -8.97
N LEU A 41 -5.61 -12.81 -8.43
CA LEU A 41 -6.41 -12.15 -7.40
C LEU A 41 -7.69 -11.46 -7.91
N ARG A 42 -8.10 -11.74 -9.16
CA ARG A 42 -9.33 -11.20 -9.80
C ARG A 42 -9.30 -9.68 -10.06
N ALA A 43 -8.14 -9.12 -10.34
CA ALA A 43 -8.07 -7.82 -11.00
C ALA A 43 -8.67 -7.89 -12.42
N ASP A 44 -9.37 -6.82 -12.85
CA ASP A 44 -9.86 -6.70 -14.22
C ASP A 44 -8.79 -6.11 -15.15
N GLU A 45 -8.02 -5.13 -14.65
CA GLU A 45 -6.90 -4.54 -15.37
C GLU A 45 -5.71 -4.24 -14.44
N VAL A 46 -4.49 -4.40 -14.95
CA VAL A 46 -3.24 -4.18 -14.20
C VAL A 46 -2.23 -3.39 -15.03
N GLY A 47 -1.84 -2.22 -14.52
CA GLY A 47 -0.82 -1.33 -15.08
C GLY A 47 0.43 -1.24 -14.21
N ILE A 48 1.61 -1.08 -14.83
CA ILE A 48 2.88 -0.84 -14.13
C ILE A 48 3.58 0.33 -14.81
N GLY A 49 4.04 1.32 -14.03
CA GLY A 49 4.66 2.52 -14.56
C GLY A 49 5.61 3.21 -13.58
N LYS A 50 6.19 4.34 -14.01
CA LYS A 50 6.99 5.22 -13.14
C LYS A 50 6.06 6.10 -12.33
N MET A 51 6.36 6.29 -11.05
CA MET A 51 5.60 7.17 -10.18
C MET A 51 6.01 8.64 -10.40
N PRO A 52 5.12 9.53 -10.87
CA PRO A 52 5.43 10.94 -11.01
C PRO A 52 5.53 11.62 -9.65
N GLU A 53 6.37 12.67 -9.54
CA GLU A 53 6.56 13.38 -8.27
C GLU A 53 5.31 14.09 -7.76
N TYR A 54 4.45 14.57 -8.66
CA TYR A 54 3.16 15.15 -8.29
C TYR A 54 2.12 14.10 -7.81
N GLY A 55 2.40 12.80 -7.95
CA GLY A 55 1.51 11.73 -7.52
C GLY A 55 1.52 11.48 -6.00
N TYR A 56 2.44 12.11 -5.28
CA TYR A 56 2.54 12.00 -3.83
C TYR A 56 1.75 13.10 -3.13
N TYR A 57 1.08 12.75 -2.03
CA TYR A 57 0.58 13.74 -1.09
C TYR A 57 1.74 14.50 -0.44
N SER A 58 1.52 15.77 -0.08
CA SER A 58 2.51 16.56 0.65
C SER A 58 2.61 16.13 2.12
N ASP A 59 1.46 15.81 2.72
CA ASP A 59 1.30 15.56 4.14
C ASP A 59 0.37 14.36 4.37
N LYS A 60 0.55 13.69 5.51
CA LYS A 60 -0.35 12.65 6.01
C LYS A 60 -0.84 13.01 7.41
N MET A 61 -2.03 12.54 7.75
CA MET A 61 -2.64 12.80 9.06
C MET A 61 -2.07 11.84 10.11
N ASN A 62 -1.60 12.39 11.23
CA ASN A 62 -1.17 11.63 12.39
C ASN A 62 -1.95 12.12 13.64
N PRO A 63 -2.68 11.25 14.36
CA PRO A 63 -2.88 9.82 14.12
C PRO A 63 -3.86 9.52 12.97
N PRO A 64 -3.79 8.35 12.31
CA PRO A 64 -4.67 7.99 11.21
C PRO A 64 -6.14 7.94 11.64
N MET A 65 -7.05 8.36 10.75
CA MET A 65 -8.49 8.52 11.05
C MET A 65 -9.13 7.24 11.59
N MET A 66 -8.77 6.09 11.00
CA MET A 66 -9.27 4.80 11.46
C MET A 66 -8.71 4.38 12.82
N GLY A 67 -7.54 4.87 13.22
CA GLY A 67 -7.04 4.69 14.59
C GLY A 67 -7.89 5.42 15.63
N ILE A 68 -8.45 6.57 15.27
CA ILE A 68 -9.37 7.35 16.10
C ILE A 68 -10.74 6.67 16.16
N ILE A 69 -11.32 6.31 15.01
CA ILE A 69 -12.64 5.66 14.92
C ILE A 69 -12.59 4.29 15.62
N GLY A 70 -11.52 3.53 15.43
CA GLY A 70 -11.30 2.23 16.05
C GLY A 70 -10.95 2.26 17.54
N GLY A 71 -10.88 3.45 18.16
CA GLY A 71 -10.55 3.59 19.59
C GLY A 71 -9.13 3.16 19.97
N MET A 72 -8.23 3.05 18.99
CA MET A 72 -6.82 2.67 19.17
C MET A 72 -5.97 3.84 19.68
N VAL A 73 -6.53 5.05 19.67
CA VAL A 73 -5.88 6.30 20.09
C VAL A 73 -6.77 6.99 21.14
N PRO A 74 -6.18 7.61 22.19
CA PRO A 74 -6.94 8.37 23.18
C PRO A 74 -7.85 9.43 22.57
N ARG A 75 -9.07 9.58 23.10
CA ARG A 75 -9.97 10.66 22.70
C ARG A 75 -9.34 12.00 23.09
N GLY A 76 -9.24 12.91 22.13
CA GLY A 76 -8.61 14.23 22.31
C GLY A 76 -7.16 14.31 21.88
N THR A 77 -6.58 13.26 21.28
CA THR A 77 -5.27 13.38 20.62
C THR A 77 -5.33 14.42 19.50
N PRO A 78 -4.46 15.44 19.50
CA PRO A 78 -4.43 16.46 18.44
C PRO A 78 -4.09 15.82 17.09
N LEU A 79 -4.86 16.18 16.06
CA LEU A 79 -4.53 15.88 14.67
C LEU A 79 -3.37 16.77 14.24
N GLN A 80 -2.34 16.14 13.67
CA GLN A 80 -1.19 16.84 13.12
C GLN A 80 -1.00 16.41 11.67
N ASP A 81 -0.71 17.38 10.82
CA ASP A 81 -0.24 17.14 9.47
C ASP A 81 1.27 16.91 9.54
N VAL A 82 1.70 15.72 9.13
CA VAL A 82 3.13 15.35 9.09
C VAL A 82 3.56 15.16 7.62
N PRO A 83 4.74 15.64 7.21
CA PRO A 83 5.19 15.51 5.83
C PRO A 83 5.26 14.04 5.36
N PHE A 84 4.87 13.79 4.12
CA PHE A 84 5.00 12.48 3.49
C PHE A 84 6.39 12.31 2.86
N THR A 85 7.18 11.35 3.35
CA THR A 85 8.61 11.21 3.00
C THR A 85 8.93 9.98 2.15
N GLU A 86 8.06 8.96 2.15
CA GLU A 86 8.31 7.69 1.48
C GLU A 86 8.05 7.78 -0.02
N LYS A 87 9.08 7.66 -0.85
CA LYS A 87 8.95 7.71 -2.31
C LYS A 87 9.40 6.40 -2.96
N MET A 88 8.49 5.76 -3.70
CA MET A 88 8.76 4.57 -4.52
C MET A 88 8.84 4.93 -6.01
N PRO A 89 9.88 4.53 -6.74
CA PRO A 89 10.08 4.97 -8.13
C PRO A 89 9.05 4.41 -9.13
N TYR A 90 8.38 3.32 -8.78
CA TYR A 90 7.42 2.62 -9.63
C TYR A 90 6.07 2.49 -8.93
N VAL A 91 5.00 2.46 -9.71
CA VAL A 91 3.63 2.27 -9.25
C VAL A 91 2.99 1.10 -9.98
N ILE A 92 2.25 0.28 -9.23
CA ILE A 92 1.40 -0.79 -9.75
C ILE A 92 -0.05 -0.32 -9.55
N VAL A 93 -0.83 -0.28 -10.62
CA VAL A 93 -2.22 0.14 -10.61
C VAL A 93 -3.10 -1.07 -10.92
N VAL A 94 -4.15 -1.25 -10.13
CA VAL A 94 -5.12 -2.34 -10.29
C VAL A 94 -6.50 -1.71 -10.38
N ALA A 95 -7.27 -2.09 -11.41
CA ALA A 95 -8.67 -1.71 -11.55
C ALA A 95 -9.57 -2.93 -11.29
N VAL A 96 -10.68 -2.68 -10.60
CA VAL A 96 -11.73 -3.66 -10.32
C VAL A 96 -13.08 -3.04 -10.70
N GLU A 97 -13.84 -3.70 -11.58
CA GLU A 97 -15.14 -3.25 -12.05
C GLU A 97 -16.18 -3.32 -10.91
N GLN A 98 -16.97 -2.25 -10.78
CA GLN A 98 -18.10 -2.23 -9.84
C GLN A 98 -19.35 -2.74 -10.58
N HIS A 99 -19.74 -3.99 -10.33
CA HIS A 99 -21.01 -4.56 -10.80
C HIS A 99 -22.14 -4.41 -9.77
#